data_AF-E3SC56-F1
#
_entry.id   AF-E3SC56-F1
#
_cell.length_a   1.000
_cell.length_b   1.000
_cell.length_c   1.000
_cell.angle_alpha   90.00
_cell.angle_beta   90.00
_cell.angle_gamma   90.00
#
_symmetry.space_group_name_H-M   'P 1'
#
loop_
_entity.id
_entity.type
_entity.pdbx_description
1 polymer ?
#
loop_
_entity_poly.entity_id
_entity_poly.type
_entity_poly.pdbx_seq_one_letter_code
_entity_poly.pdbx_strand_id
1 'polypeptide(L)'
;RGKGKIKSFPKDDASQPPHLTGFMGYKAGSTHIVREVDRPNSKLHKKETCETVTIVECPPMIVVAAIGYVSTANGPVSKYTVWAQHLTDEMKRRFYKRWHTSQRRAFCNYAKKYQDGSTEIEDTLRKMKDECVSIRILAHTQISKTPLKRFQKKGHCMEIQVNGGTVPDKVDFAYKLFEKGVSVDSVFQPNEMIDTIAVTKGCGTEGVVTRWGVTRL
;
A
#
# COMPACT_ATOMS: atom_id res chain seq x y z
N ARG A 1 -13.40 -2.26 8.76
CA ARG A 1 -12.30 -2.40 7.77
C ARG A 1 -11.22 -3.26 8.41
N GLY A 2 -10.72 -4.30 7.73
CA GLY A 2 -9.72 -5.23 8.30
C GLY A 2 -8.26 -4.86 8.02
N LYS A 3 -7.96 -3.60 7.69
CA LYS A 3 -6.61 -3.10 7.37
C LYS A 3 -6.45 -1.65 7.82
N GLY A 4 -5.21 -1.20 8.02
CA GLY A 4 -4.86 0.20 8.23
C GLY A 4 -5.28 1.07 7.02
N LYS A 5 -5.71 2.31 7.29
CA LYS A 5 -5.93 3.32 6.25
C LYS A 5 -4.96 4.46 6.50
N ILE A 6 -4.16 4.77 5.48
CA ILE A 6 -3.31 5.96 5.44
C ILE A 6 -4.23 7.18 5.25
N LYS A 7 -4.18 8.12 6.19
CA LYS A 7 -4.93 9.39 6.11
C LYS A 7 -4.09 10.51 5.50
N SER A 8 -2.79 10.50 5.79
CA SER A 8 -1.82 11.46 5.33
C SER A 8 -0.61 10.69 4.79
N PHE A 9 -0.15 11.08 3.61
CA PHE A 9 1.09 10.58 3.03
C PHE A 9 2.24 11.56 3.36
N PRO A 10 3.51 11.13 3.21
CA PRO A 10 4.65 12.03 3.32
C PRO A 10 4.47 13.27 2.43
N LYS A 11 5.06 14.39 2.85
CA LYS A 11 5.06 15.62 2.03
C LYS A 11 5.76 15.34 0.71
N ASP A 12 5.19 15.88 -0.35
CA ASP A 12 5.70 15.71 -1.70
C ASP A 12 6.84 16.71 -1.97
N ASP A 13 7.91 16.24 -2.59
CA ASP A 13 9.10 17.03 -2.94
C ASP A 13 9.43 16.77 -4.40
N ALA A 14 9.18 17.77 -5.26
CA ALA A 14 9.37 17.65 -6.71
C ALA A 14 10.85 17.49 -7.13
N SER A 15 11.81 17.79 -6.24
CA SER A 15 13.24 17.66 -6.55
C SER A 15 13.71 16.21 -6.60
N GLN A 16 13.02 15.31 -5.90
CA GLN A 16 13.35 13.89 -5.84
C GLN A 16 12.72 13.13 -7.00
N PRO A 17 13.30 11.99 -7.43
CA PRO A 17 12.67 11.15 -8.44
C PRO A 17 11.34 10.55 -7.92
N PRO A 18 10.40 10.22 -8.82
CA PRO A 18 9.16 9.54 -8.46
C PRO A 18 9.42 8.25 -7.68
N HIS A 19 8.86 8.14 -6.47
CA HIS A 19 8.99 6.99 -5.58
C HIS A 19 7.66 6.68 -4.88
N LEU A 20 7.56 5.46 -4.36
CA LEU A 20 6.38 4.99 -3.62
C LEU A 20 6.51 5.32 -2.14
N THR A 21 5.40 5.73 -1.53
CA THR A 21 5.41 6.21 -0.13
C THR A 21 4.93 5.18 0.89
N GLY A 22 4.69 3.94 0.49
CA GLY A 22 4.09 2.96 1.40
C GLY A 22 4.03 1.56 0.83
N PHE A 23 3.94 0.60 1.74
CA PHE A 23 3.89 -0.83 1.45
C PHE A 23 2.90 -1.53 2.38
N MET A 24 2.45 -2.73 2.01
CA MET A 24 1.64 -3.58 2.88
C MET A 24 2.34 -4.90 3.16
N GLY A 25 2.58 -5.15 4.44
CA GLY A 25 3.08 -6.42 4.94
C GLY A 25 2.12 -7.07 5.95
N TYR A 26 2.47 -8.28 6.38
CA TYR A 26 1.75 -9.08 7.36
C TYR A 26 2.65 -9.37 8.55
N LYS A 27 2.20 -9.07 9.77
CA LYS A 27 2.97 -9.39 10.98
C LYS A 27 3.11 -10.91 11.10
N ALA A 28 4.34 -11.41 11.04
CA ALA A 28 4.65 -12.84 11.16
C ALA A 28 4.95 -13.22 12.62
N GLY A 29 5.66 -12.37 13.35
CA GLY A 29 6.04 -12.64 14.74
C GLY A 29 6.98 -11.58 15.31
N SER A 30 7.57 -11.87 16.45
CA SER A 30 8.59 -11.04 17.08
C SER A 30 9.71 -11.92 17.60
N THR A 31 10.95 -11.41 17.56
CA THR A 31 12.15 -12.04 18.12
C THR A 31 13.01 -10.97 18.79
N HIS A 32 14.19 -11.32 19.27
CA HIS A 32 15.20 -10.37 19.73
C HIS A 32 16.45 -10.47 18.85
N ILE A 33 17.17 -9.36 18.71
CA ILE A 33 18.48 -9.29 18.06
C ILE A 33 19.50 -8.78 19.07
N VAL A 34 20.74 -9.22 18.91
CA VAL A 34 21.89 -8.62 19.59
C VAL A 34 22.58 -7.71 18.57
N ARG A 35 22.76 -6.44 18.91
CA ARG A 35 23.54 -5.50 18.09
C ARG A 35 24.44 -4.63 18.95
N GLU A 36 25.57 -4.23 18.38
CA GLU A 36 26.44 -3.20 18.96
C GLU A 36 25.81 -1.82 18.76
N VAL A 37 25.78 -1.02 19.82
CA VAL A 37 25.26 0.35 19.75
C VAL A 37 26.36 1.34 19.40
N ASP A 38 26.34 1.81 18.16
CA ASP A 38 27.17 2.94 17.74
C ASP A 38 26.44 4.28 17.91
N ARG A 39 26.42 4.78 19.15
CA ARG A 39 25.88 6.11 19.47
C ARG A 39 26.81 6.87 20.43
N PRO A 40 27.63 7.82 19.94
CA PRO A 40 28.47 8.66 20.79
C PRO A 40 27.65 9.33 21.90
N ASN A 41 28.24 9.48 23.09
CA ASN A 41 27.61 10.01 24.32
C ASN A 41 26.53 9.13 24.95
N SER A 42 26.27 7.92 24.42
CA SER A 42 25.43 6.92 25.10
C SER A 42 26.25 6.10 26.08
N LYS A 43 25.68 5.76 27.25
CA LYS A 43 26.27 4.79 28.21
C LYS A 43 26.49 3.39 27.61
N LEU A 44 25.77 3.12 26.51
CA LEU A 44 25.78 1.86 25.76
C LEU A 44 26.67 1.91 24.52
N HIS A 45 27.40 3.02 24.27
CA HIS A 45 28.29 3.12 23.11
C HIS A 45 29.33 1.98 23.12
N LYS A 46 29.46 1.28 21.97
CA LYS A 46 30.34 0.11 21.78
C LYS A 46 30.07 -1.05 22.74
N LYS A 47 28.82 -1.18 23.19
CA LYS A 47 28.35 -2.34 23.94
C LYS A 47 27.29 -3.07 23.15
N GLU A 48 27.23 -4.38 23.34
CA GLU A 48 26.16 -5.22 22.83
C GLU A 48 24.89 -4.97 23.63
N THR A 49 23.77 -4.84 22.92
CA THR A 49 22.44 -4.72 23.51
C THR A 49 21.50 -5.68 22.83
N CYS A 50 20.56 -6.23 23.61
CA CYS A 50 19.50 -7.08 23.12
C CYS A 50 18.23 -6.25 22.92
N GLU A 51 17.75 -6.16 21.69
CA GLU A 51 16.57 -5.38 21.32
C GLU A 51 15.48 -6.29 20.72
N THR A 52 14.23 -6.06 21.13
CA THR A 52 13.08 -6.77 20.55
C THR A 52 12.74 -6.23 19.18
N VAL A 53 12.60 -7.13 18.20
CA VAL A 53 12.23 -6.80 16.83
C VAL A 53 10.94 -7.51 16.43
N THR A 54 10.20 -6.88 15.51
CA THR A 54 9.00 -7.48 14.92
C THR A 54 9.30 -7.86 13.47
N ILE A 55 9.01 -9.11 13.11
CA ILE A 55 9.18 -9.63 11.76
C ILE A 55 7.86 -9.43 11.01
N VAL A 56 7.94 -8.73 9.87
CA VAL A 56 6.81 -8.49 8.97
C VAL A 56 7.12 -9.14 7.63
N GLU A 57 6.28 -10.06 7.21
CA GLU A 57 6.37 -10.70 5.89
C GLU A 57 5.80 -9.76 4.83
N CYS A 58 6.62 -9.41 3.84
CA CYS A 58 6.30 -8.44 2.80
C CYS A 58 6.29 -9.12 1.42
N PRO A 59 5.22 -9.83 1.03
CA PRO A 59 5.12 -10.38 -0.32
C PRO A 59 5.09 -9.22 -1.34
N PRO A 60 5.66 -9.39 -2.56
CA PRO A 60 5.63 -8.32 -3.56
C PRO A 60 4.20 -7.88 -3.86
N MET A 61 3.98 -6.57 -3.98
CA MET A 61 2.67 -6.02 -4.35
C MET A 61 2.58 -5.86 -5.87
N ILE A 62 1.41 -6.14 -6.44
CA ILE A 62 1.16 -5.90 -7.88
C ILE A 62 0.41 -4.58 -8.03
N VAL A 63 0.94 -3.70 -8.87
CA VAL A 63 0.26 -2.44 -9.22
C VAL A 63 -0.81 -2.73 -10.27
N VAL A 64 -2.05 -2.32 -9.99
CA VAL A 64 -3.22 -2.65 -10.82
C VAL A 64 -3.96 -1.44 -11.36
N ALA A 65 -3.72 -0.25 -10.80
CA ALA A 65 -4.34 0.97 -11.31
C ALA A 65 -3.52 2.21 -10.93
N ALA A 66 -3.75 3.30 -11.65
CA ALA A 66 -3.38 4.66 -11.27
C ALA A 66 -4.66 5.48 -11.07
N ILE A 67 -4.68 6.30 -10.02
CA ILE A 67 -5.81 7.14 -9.61
C ILE A 67 -5.31 8.58 -9.57
N GLY A 68 -5.99 9.46 -10.31
CA GLY A 68 -5.70 10.88 -10.36
C GLY A 68 -6.62 11.67 -9.44
N TYR A 69 -6.03 12.47 -8.55
CA TYR A 69 -6.73 13.37 -7.66
C TYR A 69 -6.62 14.81 -8.15
N VAL A 70 -7.77 15.48 -8.26
CA VAL A 70 -7.88 16.90 -8.62
C VAL A 70 -8.19 17.69 -7.35
N SER A 71 -7.56 18.85 -7.20
CA SER A 71 -7.85 19.76 -6.09
C SER A 71 -9.17 20.49 -6.35
N THR A 72 -10.09 20.40 -5.39
CA THR A 72 -11.35 21.16 -5.40
C THR A 72 -11.43 22.00 -4.13
N ALA A 73 -12.35 22.98 -4.08
CA ALA A 73 -12.54 23.83 -2.89
C ALA A 73 -12.83 23.03 -1.61
N ASN A 74 -13.47 21.85 -1.74
CA ASN A 74 -13.80 20.96 -0.63
C ASN A 74 -12.73 19.88 -0.35
N GLY A 75 -11.56 20.00 -0.98
CA GLY A 75 -10.44 19.05 -0.87
C GLY A 75 -10.20 18.21 -2.13
N PRO A 76 -9.22 17.29 -2.09
CA PRO A 76 -8.86 16.49 -3.26
C PRO A 76 -9.91 15.41 -3.54
N VAL A 77 -10.37 15.33 -4.79
CA VAL A 77 -11.36 14.35 -5.26
C VAL A 77 -10.72 13.45 -6.32
N SER A 78 -10.97 12.14 -6.25
CA SER A 78 -10.54 11.20 -7.28
C SER A 78 -11.38 11.40 -8.55
N LYS A 79 -10.77 11.88 -9.63
CA LYS A 79 -11.47 12.16 -10.90
C LYS A 79 -11.23 11.07 -11.94
N TYR A 80 -10.00 10.61 -12.05
CA TYR A 80 -9.60 9.63 -13.06
C TYR A 80 -9.08 8.35 -12.41
N THR A 81 -9.39 7.21 -13.03
CA THR A 81 -8.82 5.92 -12.64
C THR A 81 -8.54 5.10 -13.88
N VAL A 82 -7.28 4.75 -14.07
CA VAL A 82 -6.80 3.91 -15.17
C VAL A 82 -6.38 2.58 -14.58
N TRP A 83 -6.97 1.49 -15.04
CA TRP A 83 -6.62 0.14 -14.59
C TRP A 83 -5.68 -0.54 -15.58
N ALA A 84 -4.87 -1.47 -15.10
CA ALA A 84 -4.08 -2.37 -15.93
C ALA A 84 -4.98 -3.30 -16.78
N GLN A 85 -4.43 -3.84 -17.87
CA GLN A 85 -5.15 -4.70 -18.79
C GLN A 85 -5.44 -6.07 -18.15
N HIS A 86 -4.43 -6.68 -17.54
CA HIS A 86 -4.48 -7.99 -16.94
C HIS A 86 -4.54 -7.91 -15.42
N LEU A 87 -5.72 -8.18 -14.87
CA LEU A 87 -5.94 -8.24 -13.43
C LEU A 87 -6.00 -9.69 -12.95
N THR A 88 -5.22 -9.98 -11.89
CA THR A 88 -5.18 -11.30 -11.27
C THR A 88 -6.51 -11.65 -10.58
N ASP A 89 -6.79 -12.95 -10.49
CA ASP A 89 -7.99 -13.43 -9.80
C ASP A 89 -8.01 -13.07 -8.31
N GLU A 90 -6.84 -12.95 -7.66
CA GLU A 90 -6.73 -12.51 -6.26
C GLU A 90 -7.28 -11.10 -6.05
N MET A 91 -7.05 -10.22 -7.02
CA MET A 91 -7.58 -8.87 -7.06
C MET A 91 -9.09 -8.90 -7.35
N LYS A 92 -9.51 -9.62 -8.39
CA LYS A 92 -10.94 -9.71 -8.78
C LYS A 92 -11.80 -10.27 -7.64
N ARG A 93 -11.27 -11.20 -6.84
CA ARG A 93 -11.90 -11.73 -5.63
C ARG A 93 -12.29 -10.65 -4.62
N ARG A 94 -11.68 -9.46 -4.67
CA ARG A 94 -12.04 -8.32 -3.80
C ARG A 94 -13.42 -7.75 -4.09
N PHE A 95 -13.88 -7.85 -5.34
CA PHE A 95 -15.17 -7.33 -5.80
C PHE A 95 -16.33 -8.28 -5.50
N TYR A 96 -16.05 -9.50 -5.01
CA TYR A 96 -17.05 -10.50 -4.71
C TYR A 96 -17.02 -10.91 -3.24
N LYS A 97 -18.20 -11.00 -2.61
CA LYS A 97 -18.32 -11.63 -1.28
C LYS A 97 -18.05 -13.13 -1.39
N ARG A 98 -18.72 -13.81 -2.34
CA ARG A 98 -18.55 -15.24 -2.66
C ARG A 98 -18.02 -15.40 -4.09
N TRP A 99 -16.75 -15.76 -4.23
CA TRP A 99 -16.10 -15.88 -5.53
C TRP A 99 -16.58 -17.09 -6.34
N HIS A 100 -16.66 -18.26 -5.70
CA HIS A 100 -16.90 -19.52 -6.40
C HIS A 100 -18.31 -19.63 -6.98
N THR A 101 -19.29 -19.01 -6.34
CA THR A 101 -20.69 -18.96 -6.80
C THR A 101 -20.98 -17.79 -7.75
N SER A 102 -20.01 -16.88 -7.95
CA SER A 102 -20.20 -15.73 -8.84
C SER A 102 -19.85 -16.09 -10.28
N GLN A 103 -20.42 -15.34 -11.24
CA GLN A 103 -20.05 -15.45 -12.66
C GLN A 103 -18.67 -14.84 -12.99
N ARG A 104 -17.98 -14.22 -12.01
CA ARG A 104 -16.61 -13.68 -12.13
C ARG A 104 -16.41 -12.69 -13.30
N ARG A 105 -17.41 -11.87 -13.59
CA ARG A 105 -17.42 -10.86 -14.68
C ARG A 105 -16.65 -9.56 -14.41
N ALA A 106 -15.97 -9.43 -13.27
CA ALA A 106 -15.25 -8.22 -12.91
C ALA A 106 -14.14 -7.92 -13.93
N PHE A 107 -14.11 -6.69 -14.44
CA PHE A 107 -13.16 -6.18 -15.44
C PHE A 107 -13.17 -6.86 -16.81
N CYS A 108 -14.13 -7.76 -17.12
CA CYS A 108 -14.22 -8.38 -18.44
C CYS A 108 -14.42 -7.35 -19.57
N ASN A 109 -15.28 -6.34 -19.36
CA ASN A 109 -15.50 -5.29 -20.35
C ASN A 109 -14.33 -4.30 -20.42
N TYR A 110 -13.65 -4.06 -19.29
CA TYR A 110 -12.52 -3.15 -19.23
C TYR A 110 -11.31 -3.72 -19.98
N ALA A 111 -11.06 -5.02 -19.85
CA ALA A 111 -10.00 -5.69 -20.60
C ALA A 111 -10.19 -5.60 -22.12
N LYS A 112 -11.44 -5.57 -22.61
CA LYS A 112 -11.74 -5.40 -24.04
C LYS A 112 -11.36 -4.02 -24.57
N LYS A 113 -11.44 -2.97 -23.74
CA LYS A 113 -11.05 -1.60 -24.15
C LYS A 113 -9.58 -1.49 -24.60
N TYR A 114 -8.71 -2.33 -24.04
CA TYR A 114 -7.31 -2.42 -24.49
C TYR A 114 -7.16 -3.14 -25.83
N GLN A 115 -8.11 -4.02 -26.20
CA GLN A 115 -8.11 -4.74 -27.47
C GLN A 115 -8.69 -3.89 -28.60
N ASP A 116 -9.67 -3.05 -28.29
CA ASP A 116 -10.44 -2.26 -29.26
C ASP A 116 -9.81 -0.88 -29.60
N GLY A 117 -8.58 -0.59 -29.11
CA GLY A 117 -7.76 0.50 -29.65
C GLY A 117 -7.10 1.49 -28.68
N SER A 118 -7.00 1.22 -27.37
CA SER A 118 -6.26 1.99 -26.31
C SER A 118 -6.42 3.52 -26.21
N THR A 119 -7.08 4.19 -27.16
CA THR A 119 -7.21 5.65 -27.27
C THR A 119 -7.88 6.26 -26.05
N GLU A 120 -8.98 5.66 -25.56
CA GLU A 120 -9.66 6.15 -24.35
C GLU A 120 -8.73 6.19 -23.13
N ILE A 121 -7.83 5.21 -23.03
CA ILE A 121 -6.90 5.09 -21.89
C ILE A 121 -5.81 6.14 -22.02
N GLU A 122 -5.24 6.32 -23.21
CA GLU A 122 -4.24 7.35 -23.50
C GLU A 122 -4.81 8.76 -23.26
N ASP A 123 -6.06 9.01 -23.65
CA ASP A 123 -6.76 10.27 -23.37
C ASP A 123 -6.95 10.50 -21.87
N THR A 124 -7.31 9.45 -21.11
CA THR A 124 -7.41 9.58 -19.64
C THR A 124 -6.06 9.80 -18.99
N LEU A 125 -4.99 9.18 -19.48
CA LEU A 125 -3.63 9.42 -19.00
C LEU A 125 -3.20 10.85 -19.30
N ARG A 126 -3.49 11.38 -20.49
CA ARG A 126 -3.24 12.79 -20.83
C ARG A 126 -3.97 13.74 -19.88
N LYS A 127 -5.27 13.54 -19.68
CA LYS A 127 -6.07 14.32 -18.71
C LYS A 127 -5.54 14.22 -17.28
N MET A 128 -5.01 13.05 -16.90
CA MET A 128 -4.35 12.88 -15.60
C MET A 128 -3.09 13.73 -15.46
N LYS A 129 -2.31 13.88 -16.53
CA LYS A 129 -1.11 14.74 -16.52
C LYS A 129 -1.47 16.22 -16.40
N ASP A 130 -2.55 16.65 -17.03
CA ASP A 130 -2.94 18.06 -17.13
C ASP A 130 -3.71 18.56 -15.89
N GLU A 131 -4.64 17.76 -15.37
CA GLU A 131 -5.60 18.24 -14.36
C GLU A 131 -5.31 17.77 -12.92
N CYS A 132 -4.51 16.71 -12.74
CA CYS A 132 -4.34 16.12 -11.41
C CYS A 132 -3.23 16.84 -10.61
N VAL A 133 -3.47 16.97 -9.31
CA VAL A 133 -2.49 17.52 -8.35
C VAL A 133 -1.70 16.40 -7.69
N SER A 134 -2.33 15.27 -7.41
CA SER A 134 -1.63 14.09 -6.88
C SER A 134 -2.06 12.81 -7.59
N ILE A 135 -1.09 11.91 -7.76
CA ILE A 135 -1.27 10.61 -8.37
C ILE A 135 -1.08 9.55 -7.30
N ARG A 136 -2.00 8.60 -7.23
CA ARG A 136 -1.87 7.42 -6.37
C ARG A 136 -1.95 6.17 -7.22
N ILE A 137 -1.09 5.22 -6.95
CA ILE A 137 -1.24 3.88 -7.49
C ILE A 137 -2.16 3.06 -6.60
N LEU A 138 -2.94 2.18 -7.20
CA LEU A 138 -3.65 1.13 -6.51
C LEU A 138 -2.83 -0.15 -6.64
N ALA A 139 -2.28 -0.63 -5.54
CA ALA A 139 -1.53 -1.86 -5.48
C ALA A 139 -2.29 -2.91 -4.66
N HIS A 140 -2.10 -4.19 -4.95
CA HIS A 140 -2.58 -5.27 -4.10
C HIS A 140 -1.45 -6.19 -3.64
N THR A 141 -1.57 -6.72 -2.43
CA THR A 141 -0.69 -7.78 -1.94
C THR A 141 -0.97 -9.11 -2.62
N GLN A 142 0.03 -9.98 -2.72
CA GLN A 142 -0.13 -11.37 -3.17
C GLN A 142 -0.27 -12.31 -1.97
N ILE A 143 -1.49 -12.78 -1.68
CA ILE A 143 -1.73 -13.61 -0.49
C ILE A 143 -1.43 -15.09 -0.77
N SER A 144 -1.48 -15.53 -2.03
CA SER A 144 -1.04 -16.88 -2.40
C SER A 144 0.42 -17.18 -2.02
N LYS A 145 1.24 -16.13 -1.93
CA LYS A 145 2.66 -16.20 -1.59
C LYS A 145 2.93 -16.24 -0.09
N THR A 146 1.92 -16.01 0.75
CA THR A 146 2.07 -16.05 2.21
C THR A 146 1.42 -17.31 2.80
N PRO A 147 1.79 -17.72 4.03
CA PRO A 147 1.15 -18.82 4.75
C PRO A 147 -0.36 -18.61 4.96
N LEU A 148 -0.83 -17.37 4.87
CA LEU A 148 -2.23 -16.98 5.03
C LEU A 148 -3.14 -17.52 3.92
N LYS A 149 -2.59 -18.03 2.81
CA LYS A 149 -3.36 -18.60 1.68
C LYS A 149 -4.36 -19.68 2.08
N ARG A 150 -4.10 -20.38 3.20
CA ARG A 150 -5.00 -21.41 3.75
C ARG A 150 -6.32 -20.81 4.25
N PHE A 151 -6.28 -19.59 4.79
CA PHE A 151 -7.43 -18.92 5.40
C PHE A 151 -8.03 -17.84 4.49
N GLN A 152 -7.19 -17.13 3.74
CA GLN A 152 -7.60 -16.02 2.90
C GLN A 152 -6.99 -16.13 1.49
N LYS A 153 -7.83 -15.98 0.47
CA LYS A 153 -7.41 -15.95 -0.95
C LYS A 153 -7.65 -14.59 -1.63
N LYS A 154 -8.15 -13.59 -0.89
CA LYS A 154 -8.54 -12.28 -1.42
C LYS A 154 -7.42 -11.28 -1.19
N GLY A 155 -6.81 -10.75 -2.25
CA GLY A 155 -5.78 -9.73 -2.13
C GLY A 155 -6.26 -8.49 -1.35
N HIS A 156 -5.38 -7.90 -0.56
CA HIS A 156 -5.62 -6.60 0.04
C HIS A 156 -5.12 -5.52 -0.92
N CYS A 157 -6.04 -4.70 -1.44
CA CYS A 157 -5.65 -3.53 -2.23
C CYS A 157 -5.32 -2.36 -1.30
N MET A 158 -4.43 -1.44 -1.66
CA MET A 158 -4.24 -0.14 -1.02
C MET A 158 -3.86 0.91 -2.06
N GLU A 159 -4.25 2.15 -1.80
CA GLU A 159 -3.73 3.28 -2.54
C GLU A 159 -2.39 3.68 -1.91
N ILE A 160 -1.39 3.92 -2.74
CA ILE A 160 -0.07 4.43 -2.35
C ILE A 160 0.17 5.67 -3.20
N GLN A 161 0.54 6.77 -2.56
CA GLN A 161 0.85 8.00 -3.28
C GLN A 161 2.22 7.88 -3.96
N VAL A 162 2.32 8.44 -5.16
CA VAL A 162 3.61 8.62 -5.84
C VAL A 162 4.08 10.04 -5.54
N ASN A 163 5.19 10.17 -4.83
CA ASN A 163 5.83 11.44 -4.54
C ASN A 163 7.09 11.60 -5.40
N GLY A 164 7.55 12.82 -5.61
CA GLY A 164 8.73 13.09 -6.44
C GLY A 164 8.42 13.42 -7.89
N GLY A 165 9.22 14.32 -8.48
CA GLY A 165 9.13 14.75 -9.87
C GLY A 165 7.87 15.56 -10.19
N THR A 166 7.64 15.78 -11.49
CA THR A 166 6.45 16.47 -11.97
C THR A 166 5.24 15.52 -12.08
N VAL A 167 4.03 16.05 -12.17
CA VAL A 167 2.81 15.23 -12.33
C VAL A 167 2.89 14.30 -13.57
N PRO A 168 3.34 14.76 -14.75
CA PRO A 168 3.61 13.88 -15.88
C PRO A 168 4.53 12.70 -15.57
N ASP A 169 5.65 12.96 -14.89
CA ASP A 169 6.63 11.93 -14.52
C ASP A 169 6.01 10.88 -13.59
N LYS A 170 5.16 11.32 -12.65
CA LYS A 170 4.44 10.42 -11.73
C LYS A 170 3.45 9.52 -12.47
N VAL A 171 2.74 10.05 -13.47
CA VAL A 171 1.82 9.27 -14.30
C VAL A 171 2.58 8.21 -15.10
N ASP A 172 3.70 8.61 -15.71
CA ASP A 172 4.53 7.68 -16.50
C ASP A 172 5.20 6.63 -15.62
N PHE A 173 5.65 7.01 -14.43
CA PHE A 173 6.15 6.08 -13.43
C PHE A 173 5.07 5.07 -12.99
N ALA A 174 3.87 5.55 -12.68
CA ALA A 174 2.74 4.69 -12.30
C ALA A 174 2.37 3.71 -13.42
N TYR A 175 2.30 4.18 -14.66
CA TYR A 175 1.97 3.35 -15.82
C TYR A 175 3.03 2.28 -16.09
N LYS A 176 4.33 2.63 -15.97
CA LYS A 176 5.45 1.68 -16.09
C LYS A 176 5.41 0.55 -15.08
N LEU A 177 4.79 0.78 -13.92
CA LEU A 177 4.66 -0.21 -12.84
C LEU A 177 3.46 -1.14 -13.00
N PHE A 178 2.54 -0.89 -13.94
CA PHE A 178 1.36 -1.73 -14.13
C PHE A 178 1.74 -3.19 -14.36
N GLU A 179 1.03 -4.09 -13.67
CA GLU A 179 1.19 -5.54 -13.72
C GLU A 179 2.53 -6.07 -13.17
N LYS A 180 3.45 -5.18 -12.79
CA LYS A 180 4.74 -5.54 -12.20
C LYS A 180 4.62 -5.71 -10.69
N GLY A 181 5.47 -6.60 -10.18
CA GLY A 181 5.66 -6.79 -8.75
C GLY A 181 6.62 -5.74 -8.18
N VAL A 182 6.15 -4.97 -7.21
CA VAL A 182 6.95 -4.05 -6.39
C VAL A 182 7.41 -4.79 -5.14
N SER A 183 8.73 -4.89 -4.93
CA SER A 183 9.33 -5.44 -3.72
C SER A 183 9.44 -4.38 -2.62
N VAL A 184 9.56 -4.82 -1.37
CA VAL A 184 9.72 -3.91 -0.22
C VAL A 184 11.02 -3.12 -0.29
N ASP A 185 12.09 -3.74 -0.81
CA ASP A 185 13.42 -3.13 -0.94
C ASP A 185 13.45 -1.95 -1.93
N SER A 186 12.46 -1.88 -2.82
CA SER A 186 12.28 -0.74 -3.75
C SER A 186 11.61 0.46 -3.09
N VAL A 187 11.04 0.30 -1.89
CA VAL A 187 10.29 1.34 -1.18
C VAL A 187 11.02 1.80 0.08
N PHE A 188 11.56 0.87 0.86
CA PHE A 188 12.23 1.17 2.12
C PHE A 188 13.69 0.74 2.09
N GLN A 189 14.55 1.51 2.76
CA GLN A 189 15.96 1.20 2.91
C GLN A 189 16.28 0.67 4.32
N PRO A 190 17.35 -0.14 4.47
CA PRO A 190 17.86 -0.50 5.79
C PRO A 190 18.21 0.74 6.62
N ASN A 191 17.90 0.71 7.92
CA ASN A 191 18.10 1.80 8.88
C ASN A 191 17.25 3.07 8.63
N GLU A 192 16.26 3.01 7.73
CA GLU A 192 15.26 4.07 7.57
C GLU A 192 14.21 4.03 8.69
N MET A 193 13.69 5.20 9.06
CA MET A 193 12.57 5.32 9.99
C MET A 193 11.25 5.07 9.24
N ILE A 194 10.45 4.11 9.72
CA ILE A 194 9.20 3.70 9.06
C ILE A 194 8.02 3.88 10.02
N ASP A 195 6.90 4.38 9.49
CA ASP A 195 5.62 4.44 10.19
C ASP A 195 4.79 3.17 9.95
N THR A 196 4.32 2.53 11.03
CA THR A 196 3.44 1.37 10.95
C THR A 196 1.99 1.71 11.27
N ILE A 197 1.07 1.45 10.33
CA ILE A 197 -0.36 1.70 10.50
C ILE A 197 -1.12 0.36 10.47
N ALA A 198 -1.68 -0.02 11.61
CA ALA A 198 -2.40 -1.28 11.77
C ALA A 198 -3.67 -1.11 12.62
N VAL A 199 -4.50 -2.15 12.63
CA VAL A 199 -5.62 -2.27 13.58
C VAL A 199 -5.10 -3.02 14.80
N THR A 200 -5.39 -2.51 16.00
CA THR A 200 -5.00 -3.16 17.25
C THR A 200 -5.74 -4.48 17.46
N LYS A 201 -5.17 -5.36 18.29
CA LYS A 201 -5.84 -6.60 18.68
C LYS A 201 -7.13 -6.27 19.43
N GLY A 202 -8.24 -6.90 19.04
CA GLY A 202 -9.51 -6.73 19.74
C GLY A 202 -9.49 -7.45 21.09
N CYS A 203 -9.86 -6.74 22.16
CA CYS A 203 -10.03 -7.29 23.50
C CYS A 203 -11.51 -7.50 23.89
N GLY A 204 -12.46 -7.14 23.02
CA GLY A 204 -13.89 -7.26 23.31
C GLY A 204 -14.42 -6.16 24.22
N THR A 205 -15.45 -6.47 25.00
CA THR A 205 -16.03 -5.56 25.99
C THR A 205 -15.20 -5.61 27.27
N GLU A 206 -14.51 -4.51 27.56
CA GLU A 206 -13.61 -4.38 28.71
C GLU A 206 -14.20 -3.47 29.79
N GLY A 207 -13.93 -3.79 31.06
CA GLY A 207 -14.31 -2.97 32.21
C GLY A 207 -13.47 -1.69 32.33
N VAL A 208 -13.86 -0.78 33.23
CA VAL A 208 -13.19 0.53 33.37
C VAL A 208 -11.71 0.43 33.76
N VAL A 209 -11.35 -0.60 34.53
CA VAL A 209 -9.96 -0.83 34.98
C VAL A 209 -9.06 -1.20 33.79
N THR A 210 -9.45 -2.18 32.99
CA THR A 210 -8.64 -2.66 31.86
C THR A 210 -8.68 -1.70 30.67
N ARG A 211 -9.81 -1.00 30.47
CA ARG A 211 -9.99 -0.07 29.36
C ARG A 211 -9.35 1.29 29.59
N TRP A 212 -9.45 1.82 30.82
CA TRP A 212 -9.04 3.19 31.14
C TRP A 212 -7.94 3.25 32.19
N GLY A 213 -7.52 2.12 32.76
CA GLY A 213 -6.43 2.08 33.74
C GLY A 213 -6.81 2.64 35.12
N VAL A 214 -8.11 2.72 35.45
CA VAL A 214 -8.56 3.23 36.75
C VAL A 214 -8.22 2.23 37.86
N THR A 215 -7.76 2.72 39.01
CA THR A 215 -7.48 1.90 40.20
C THR A 215 -8.74 1.19 40.68
N ARG A 216 -8.61 -0.07 41.11
CA ARG A 216 -9.71 -0.80 41.75
C ARG A 216 -10.04 -0.17 43.11
N LEU A 217 -11.33 -0.08 43.40
CA LEU A 217 -11.84 0.29 44.73
C LEU A 217 -11.62 -0.87 45.72
#